data_AF-A0A2D7VJM4-F1
#
_entry.id   AF-A0A2D7VJM4-F1
#
_cell.length_a   1.000
_cell.length_b   1.000
_cell.length_c   1.000
_cell.angle_alpha   90.00
_cell.angle_beta   90.00
_cell.angle_gamma   90.00
#
_symmetry.space_group_name_H-M   'P 1'
#
loop_
_entity.id
_entity.type
_entity.pdbx_description
1 polymer ?
#
loop_
_entity_poly.entity_id
_entity_poly.type
_entity_poly.pdbx_seq_one_letter_code
_entity_poly.pdbx_strand_id
1 'polypeptide(L)'
;MPIETEQLSAAHRPLLSDEGLDPTRPVTARDEFGDPRDLNIAGEYPLTIKVDDAEVVTLMTLGTYPEKLTLGYLRNQRLIDDINEIAEVRVDWERETVDVFTTHGDGIVDLHEKISKRTVTSGCGQGTIFSCTLDKLYDTRLPRVEIRQSTIYALLKTINSYNEIYRAAGAVHGCALCEGSRILYFVEDVGRHNATDTIAGEMWLEGIGGNDKIFYTTGRLTSEIVMKAAHMGVPVLVSRSGITYMGLELAQDLGVTMIARAKGRHFLVYNGEDTIQYDEIPQRKAAITASPKP
;
A
#
# COMPACT_ATOMS: atom_id res chain seq x y z
N MET A 1 5.38 -43.70 27.73
CA MET A 1 4.77 -42.36 27.70
C MET A 1 4.90 -41.86 26.27
N PRO A 2 3.79 -41.74 25.53
CA PRO A 2 3.84 -41.24 24.16
C PRO A 2 4.09 -39.74 24.19
N ILE A 3 4.98 -39.29 23.32
CA ILE A 3 5.32 -37.88 23.09
C ILE A 3 4.14 -37.31 22.29
N GLU A 4 3.42 -36.37 22.89
CA GLU A 4 2.38 -35.61 22.21
C GLU A 4 3.04 -34.76 21.13
N THR A 5 2.77 -35.11 19.88
CA THR A 5 2.97 -34.24 18.72
C THR A 5 2.08 -33.01 18.88
N GLU A 6 2.69 -31.85 19.16
CA GLU A 6 2.07 -30.53 18.98
C GLU A 6 1.51 -30.43 17.56
N GLN A 7 0.19 -30.49 17.45
CA GLN A 7 -0.52 -30.05 16.26
C GLN A 7 -0.28 -28.55 16.15
N LEU A 8 0.55 -28.13 15.20
CA LEU A 8 0.53 -26.77 14.67
C LEU A 8 -0.91 -26.46 14.25
N SER A 9 -1.64 -25.71 15.07
CA SER A 9 -2.94 -25.17 14.73
C SER A 9 -2.80 -24.45 13.39
N ALA A 10 -3.55 -24.90 12.39
CA ALA A 10 -3.67 -24.16 11.15
C ALA A 10 -4.14 -22.74 11.52
N ALA A 11 -3.36 -21.73 11.15
CA ALA A 11 -3.73 -20.35 11.39
C ALA A 11 -5.12 -20.11 10.79
N HIS A 12 -6.04 -19.58 11.59
CA HIS A 12 -7.40 -19.27 11.12
C HIS A 12 -7.31 -18.27 9.98
N ARG A 13 -8.07 -18.53 8.92
CA ARG A 13 -8.09 -17.72 7.71
C ARG A 13 -9.56 -17.49 7.34
N PRO A 14 -10.02 -16.24 7.22
CA PRO A 14 -11.42 -15.96 6.90
C PRO A 14 -11.79 -16.54 5.54
N LEU A 15 -13.05 -16.92 5.37
CA LEU A 15 -13.59 -17.30 4.06
C LEU A 15 -13.66 -16.06 3.17
N LEU A 16 -13.18 -16.17 1.93
CA LEU A 16 -13.19 -15.08 0.94
C LEU A 16 -14.02 -15.49 -0.27
N SER A 17 -14.84 -14.58 -0.80
CA SER A 17 -15.66 -14.83 -1.99
C SER A 17 -14.86 -14.95 -3.30
N ASP A 18 -13.68 -14.33 -3.37
CA ASP A 18 -12.77 -14.28 -4.54
C ASP A 18 -13.40 -13.65 -5.80
N GLU A 19 -14.04 -12.49 -5.63
CA GLU A 19 -14.81 -11.80 -6.68
C GLU A 19 -13.98 -10.67 -7.31
N GLY A 20 -12.78 -10.97 -7.82
CA GLY A 20 -11.96 -9.98 -8.53
C GLY A 20 -12.56 -9.58 -9.89
N LEU A 21 -12.58 -8.28 -10.20
CA LEU A 21 -12.97 -7.74 -11.51
C LEU A 21 -11.78 -7.62 -12.47
N ASP A 22 -12.08 -7.62 -13.78
CA ASP A 22 -11.13 -7.19 -14.79
C ASP A 22 -10.74 -5.72 -14.53
N PRO A 23 -9.43 -5.42 -14.36
CA PRO A 23 -8.96 -4.08 -14.07
C PRO A 23 -9.18 -3.08 -15.21
N THR A 24 -9.49 -3.54 -16.42
CA THR A 24 -9.56 -2.68 -17.61
C THR A 24 -10.87 -2.81 -18.36
N ARG A 25 -11.24 -1.75 -19.08
CA ARG A 25 -12.41 -1.72 -19.96
C ARG A 25 -12.03 -1.25 -21.36
N PRO A 26 -12.49 -1.94 -22.41
CA PRO A 26 -12.27 -1.50 -23.79
C PRO A 26 -13.14 -0.28 -24.09
N VAL A 27 -12.55 0.71 -24.75
CA VAL A 27 -13.23 1.93 -25.21
C VAL A 27 -12.69 2.35 -26.57
N THR A 28 -13.50 3.09 -27.31
CA THR A 28 -13.06 3.75 -28.56
C THR A 28 -12.93 5.25 -28.31
N ALA A 29 -11.72 5.78 -28.50
CA ALA A 29 -11.42 7.21 -28.47
C ALA A 29 -11.19 7.75 -29.89
N ARG A 30 -10.98 9.07 -30.02
CA ARG A 30 -10.50 9.69 -31.26
C ARG A 30 -9.16 10.36 -31.03
N ASP A 31 -8.25 10.21 -31.98
CA ASP A 31 -6.94 10.86 -31.93
C ASP A 31 -7.00 12.33 -32.42
N GLU A 32 -5.85 12.99 -32.49
CA GLU A 32 -5.71 14.39 -32.90
C GLU A 32 -6.13 14.67 -34.36
N PHE A 33 -6.28 13.63 -35.18
CA PHE A 33 -6.76 13.72 -36.57
C PHE A 33 -8.25 13.39 -36.68
N GLY A 34 -8.89 12.99 -35.58
CA GLY A 34 -10.29 12.59 -35.53
C GLY A 34 -10.52 11.12 -35.88
N ASP A 35 -9.47 10.30 -36.05
CA ASP A 35 -9.61 8.88 -36.39
C ASP A 35 -9.92 8.04 -35.14
N PRO A 36 -10.76 7.00 -35.24
CA PRO A 36 -11.08 6.13 -34.11
C PRO A 36 -9.88 5.27 -33.68
N ARG A 37 -9.68 5.13 -32.37
CA ARG A 37 -8.65 4.30 -31.75
C ARG A 37 -9.27 3.43 -30.66
N ASP A 38 -9.10 2.12 -30.76
CA ASP A 38 -9.50 1.19 -29.72
C ASP A 38 -8.38 1.07 -28.67
N LEU A 39 -8.76 1.26 -27.41
CA LEU A 39 -7.86 1.34 -26.26
C LEU A 39 -8.51 0.63 -25.06
N ASN A 40 -7.70 0.36 -24.05
CA ASN A 40 -8.19 -0.01 -22.72
C ASN A 40 -8.00 1.15 -21.76
N ILE A 41 -8.94 1.34 -20.84
CA ILE A 41 -8.85 2.29 -19.72
C ILE A 41 -9.06 1.56 -18.40
N ALA A 42 -8.59 2.15 -17.30
CA ALA A 42 -8.72 1.56 -15.97
C ALA A 42 -10.19 1.59 -15.54
N GLY A 43 -10.64 0.50 -14.91
CA GLY A 43 -11.90 0.50 -14.18
C GLY A 43 -11.84 1.39 -12.95
N GLU A 44 -12.98 1.88 -12.51
CA GLU A 44 -13.14 2.59 -11.24
C GLU A 44 -14.55 2.28 -10.72
N TYR A 45 -14.60 1.51 -9.63
CA TYR A 45 -15.83 0.98 -9.06
C TYR A 45 -15.98 1.44 -7.61
N PRO A 46 -17.17 1.88 -7.19
CA PRO A 46 -17.45 2.04 -5.77
C PRO A 46 -17.49 0.66 -5.10
N LEU A 47 -16.96 0.57 -3.89
CA LEU A 47 -17.03 -0.59 -3.04
C LEU A 47 -17.29 -0.14 -1.61
N THR A 48 -18.50 -0.42 -1.12
CA THR A 48 -18.95 -0.06 0.23
C THR A 48 -18.64 -1.20 1.20
N ILE A 49 -17.73 -0.94 2.14
CA ILE A 49 -17.35 -1.88 3.19
C ILE A 49 -18.39 -1.84 4.30
N LYS A 50 -18.95 -3.00 4.62
CA LYS A 50 -19.87 -3.22 5.74
C LYS A 50 -19.26 -4.24 6.69
N VAL A 51 -19.38 -4.01 7.98
CA VAL A 51 -19.00 -4.98 9.01
C VAL A 51 -20.23 -5.26 9.87
N ASP A 52 -20.71 -6.50 9.86
CA ASP A 52 -21.97 -6.92 10.49
C ASP A 52 -23.11 -5.91 10.25
N ASP A 53 -23.42 -5.67 8.97
CA ASP A 53 -24.43 -4.71 8.44
C ASP A 53 -24.16 -3.22 8.68
N ALA A 54 -23.12 -2.85 9.43
CA ALA A 54 -22.76 -1.45 9.65
C ALA A 54 -21.85 -0.92 8.53
N GLU A 55 -22.29 0.12 7.83
CA GLU A 55 -21.48 0.79 6.80
C GLU A 55 -20.28 1.54 7.41
N VAL A 56 -19.09 1.23 6.89
CA VAL A 56 -17.83 1.82 7.36
C VAL A 56 -17.35 2.92 6.41
N VAL A 57 -17.22 2.59 5.11
CA VAL A 57 -16.70 3.50 4.09
C VAL A 57 -17.07 3.00 2.69
N THR A 58 -17.16 3.91 1.72
CA THR A 58 -17.13 3.58 0.29
C THR A 58 -15.80 3.99 -0.31
N LEU A 59 -15.11 3.05 -0.93
CA LEU A 59 -13.84 3.26 -1.64
C LEU A 59 -14.09 3.26 -3.15
N MET A 60 -13.35 4.08 -3.90
CA MET A 60 -13.27 3.95 -5.36
C MET A 60 -12.04 3.10 -5.68
N THR A 61 -12.23 1.91 -6.26
CA THR A 61 -11.17 0.90 -6.47
C THR A 61 -11.17 0.37 -7.90
N LEU A 62 -10.05 -0.21 -8.32
CA LEU A 62 -9.95 -0.98 -9.55
C LEU A 62 -10.75 -2.29 -9.50
N GLY A 63 -11.04 -2.81 -8.31
CA GLY A 63 -11.85 -4.01 -8.10
C GLY A 63 -11.11 -5.33 -8.30
N THR A 64 -9.80 -5.32 -8.52
CA THR A 64 -9.01 -6.54 -8.79
C THR A 64 -8.88 -7.46 -7.57
N TYR A 65 -8.80 -6.88 -6.36
CA TYR A 65 -8.59 -7.61 -5.11
C TYR A 65 -9.45 -7.06 -3.97
N PRO A 66 -10.80 -7.11 -4.11
CA PRO A 66 -11.71 -6.39 -3.21
C PRO A 66 -11.67 -6.91 -1.76
N GLU A 67 -11.55 -8.21 -1.55
CA GLU A 67 -11.47 -8.79 -0.19
C GLU A 67 -10.17 -8.39 0.51
N LYS A 68 -9.05 -8.46 -0.20
CA LYS A 68 -7.73 -8.08 0.32
C LYS A 68 -7.67 -6.58 0.62
N LEU A 69 -8.24 -5.76 -0.26
CA LEU A 69 -8.41 -4.32 -0.02
C LEU A 69 -9.21 -4.07 1.27
N THR A 70 -10.31 -4.80 1.45
CA THR A 70 -11.20 -4.66 2.61
C THR A 70 -10.48 -5.01 3.92
N LEU A 71 -9.83 -6.17 3.98
CA LEU A 71 -9.02 -6.60 5.12
C LEU A 71 -7.91 -5.59 5.43
N GLY A 72 -7.25 -5.13 4.38
CA GLY A 72 -6.22 -4.10 4.46
C GLY A 72 -6.70 -2.79 5.05
N TYR A 73 -7.85 -2.31 4.59
CA TYR A 73 -8.46 -1.09 5.09
C TYR A 73 -8.79 -1.23 6.58
N LEU A 74 -9.47 -2.31 6.98
CA LEU A 74 -9.84 -2.55 8.38
C LEU A 74 -8.62 -2.58 9.30
N ARG A 75 -7.55 -3.28 8.87
CA ARG A 75 -6.28 -3.38 9.61
C ARG A 75 -5.57 -2.03 9.72
N ASN A 76 -5.34 -1.36 8.60
CA ASN A 76 -4.59 -0.09 8.57
C ASN A 76 -5.34 1.05 9.26
N GLN A 77 -6.66 0.94 9.41
CA GLN A 77 -7.47 1.88 10.17
C GLN A 77 -7.62 1.53 11.65
N ARG A 78 -7.07 0.39 12.11
CA ARG A 78 -7.24 -0.12 13.49
C ARG A 78 -8.71 -0.27 13.87
N LEU A 79 -9.51 -0.71 12.90
CA LEU A 79 -10.93 -1.00 13.12
C LEU A 79 -11.09 -2.40 13.72
N ILE A 80 -10.30 -3.36 13.21
CA ILE A 80 -10.15 -4.73 13.73
C ILE A 80 -8.65 -5.00 13.86
N ASP A 81 -8.22 -5.52 15.01
CA ASP A 81 -6.79 -5.76 15.30
C ASP A 81 -6.41 -7.25 15.14
N ASP A 82 -7.33 -8.19 15.35
CA ASP A 82 -7.10 -9.62 15.16
C ASP A 82 -7.91 -10.19 13.96
N ILE A 83 -7.23 -10.88 13.05
CA ILE A 83 -7.86 -11.51 11.88
C ILE A 83 -8.79 -12.65 12.30
N ASN A 84 -8.59 -13.22 13.49
CA ASN A 84 -9.45 -14.25 14.07
C ASN A 84 -10.85 -13.72 14.42
N GLU A 85 -11.02 -12.40 14.51
CA GLU A 85 -12.33 -11.77 14.66
C GLU A 85 -13.13 -11.83 13.35
N ILE A 86 -12.52 -12.13 12.21
CA ILE A 86 -13.17 -12.13 10.90
C ILE A 86 -13.50 -13.58 10.50
N ALA A 87 -14.77 -13.86 10.30
CA ALA A 87 -15.26 -15.16 9.83
C ALA A 87 -15.24 -15.24 8.29
N GLU A 88 -15.75 -14.20 7.63
CA GLU A 88 -15.96 -14.19 6.19
C GLU A 88 -15.89 -12.76 5.62
N VAL A 89 -15.38 -12.63 4.40
CA VAL A 89 -15.44 -11.43 3.57
C VAL A 89 -16.12 -11.79 2.25
N ARG A 90 -17.31 -11.24 2.02
CA ARG A 90 -18.15 -11.54 0.86
C ARG A 90 -18.42 -10.30 0.04
N VAL A 91 -18.07 -10.34 -1.24
CA VAL A 91 -18.24 -9.24 -2.18
C VAL A 91 -19.50 -9.47 -3.02
N ASP A 92 -20.27 -8.42 -3.23
CA ASP A 92 -21.43 -8.37 -4.11
C ASP A 92 -21.32 -7.12 -5.01
N TRP A 93 -20.90 -7.33 -6.25
CA TRP A 93 -20.73 -6.25 -7.23
C TRP A 93 -22.04 -5.72 -7.80
N GLU A 94 -23.17 -6.44 -7.69
CA GLU A 94 -24.48 -5.90 -8.07
C GLU A 94 -24.94 -4.85 -7.06
N ARG A 95 -24.57 -5.04 -5.78
CA ARG A 95 -24.86 -4.09 -4.69
C ARG A 95 -23.73 -3.10 -4.42
N GLU A 96 -22.58 -3.25 -5.07
CA GLU A 96 -21.37 -2.46 -4.84
C GLU A 96 -20.92 -2.52 -3.37
N THR A 97 -21.08 -3.68 -2.74
CA THR A 97 -20.78 -3.90 -1.31
C THR A 97 -19.79 -5.03 -1.09
N VAL A 98 -19.08 -4.94 0.03
CA VAL A 98 -18.36 -6.06 0.63
C VAL A 98 -18.80 -6.17 2.09
N ASP A 99 -19.41 -7.31 2.41
CA ASP A 99 -19.89 -7.65 3.74
C ASP A 99 -18.82 -8.46 4.47
N VAL A 100 -18.38 -7.93 5.60
CA VAL A 100 -17.44 -8.58 6.52
C VAL A 100 -18.24 -9.08 7.71
N PHE A 101 -18.22 -10.40 7.89
CA PHE A 101 -18.88 -11.07 9.00
C PHE A 101 -17.85 -11.34 10.09
N THR A 102 -18.09 -10.82 11.31
CA THR A 102 -17.22 -11.14 12.44
C THR A 102 -17.60 -12.48 13.08
N THR A 103 -16.66 -13.10 13.80
CA THR A 103 -16.91 -14.37 14.50
C THR A 103 -17.82 -14.24 15.71
N HIS A 104 -17.89 -13.05 16.31
CA HIS A 104 -18.74 -12.75 17.46
C HIS A 104 -20.08 -12.08 17.07
N GLY A 105 -20.15 -11.45 15.89
CA GLY A 105 -21.38 -10.86 15.34
C GLY A 105 -21.77 -9.51 15.96
N ASP A 106 -20.87 -8.88 16.74
CA ASP A 106 -21.12 -7.58 17.41
C ASP A 106 -20.54 -6.39 16.63
N GLY A 107 -19.97 -6.61 15.43
CA GLY A 107 -19.39 -5.57 14.59
C GLY A 107 -18.12 -4.94 15.17
N ILE A 108 -17.82 -3.71 14.76
CA ILE A 108 -16.64 -2.97 15.25
C ILE A 108 -16.99 -2.26 16.55
N VAL A 109 -16.18 -2.52 17.59
CA VAL A 109 -16.28 -1.80 18.88
C VAL A 109 -16.12 -0.28 18.68
N ASP A 110 -17.05 0.48 19.25
CA ASP A 110 -17.12 1.94 19.21
C ASP A 110 -17.11 2.56 17.79
N LEU A 111 -17.65 1.84 16.79
CA LEU A 111 -17.63 2.26 15.39
C LEU A 111 -18.12 3.70 15.19
N HIS A 112 -19.25 4.08 15.79
CA HIS A 112 -19.79 5.44 15.68
C HIS A 112 -18.82 6.51 16.19
N GLU A 113 -18.16 6.27 17.31
CA GLU A 113 -17.17 7.19 17.86
C GLU A 113 -15.94 7.28 16.95
N LYS A 114 -15.44 6.13 16.47
CA LYS A 114 -14.33 6.08 15.51
C LYS A 114 -14.69 6.87 14.24
N ILE A 115 -15.84 6.61 13.61
CA ILE A 115 -16.32 7.34 12.42
C ILE A 115 -16.44 8.85 12.69
N SER A 116 -16.94 9.27 13.85
CA SER A 116 -17.11 10.69 14.18
C SER A 116 -15.79 11.47 14.29
N LYS A 117 -14.69 10.79 14.59
CA LYS A 117 -13.33 11.35 14.75
C LYS A 117 -12.47 11.20 13.49
N ARG A 118 -13.10 10.92 12.34
CA ARG A 118 -12.44 10.77 11.04
C ARG A 118 -11.97 12.12 10.49
N THR A 119 -10.68 12.20 10.16
CA THR A 119 -10.17 13.24 9.25
C THR A 119 -10.17 12.70 7.83
N VAL A 120 -10.89 13.37 6.94
CA VAL A 120 -10.86 13.08 5.49
C VAL A 120 -9.68 13.83 4.88
N THR A 121 -8.67 13.10 4.42
CA THR A 121 -7.48 13.67 3.77
C THR A 121 -7.79 13.97 2.30
N SER A 122 -7.11 14.98 1.75
CA SER A 122 -7.28 15.43 0.36
C SER A 122 -6.67 14.48 -0.69
N GLY A 123 -6.32 13.25 -0.32
CA GLY A 123 -5.86 12.23 -1.26
C GLY A 123 -7.01 11.74 -2.16
N CYS A 124 -6.69 11.32 -3.39
CA CYS A 124 -7.64 10.83 -4.41
C CYS A 124 -8.42 9.55 -4.05
N GLY A 125 -8.49 9.16 -2.79
CA GLY A 125 -9.32 8.06 -2.33
C GLY A 125 -9.50 8.21 -0.85
N GLN A 126 -10.58 8.91 -0.44
CA GLN A 126 -11.18 8.97 0.90
C GLN A 126 -10.19 8.67 2.05
N GLY A 127 -9.01 9.31 2.03
CA GLY A 127 -7.92 8.93 2.91
C GLY A 127 -8.35 9.25 4.32
N THR A 128 -8.44 8.22 5.16
CA THR A 128 -9.08 8.33 6.46
C THR A 128 -8.01 8.18 7.50
N ILE A 129 -7.92 9.16 8.38
CA ILE A 129 -7.12 9.02 9.59
C ILE A 129 -8.09 9.14 10.75
N PHE A 130 -8.19 8.09 11.54
CA PHE A 130 -8.90 8.13 12.82
C PHE A 130 -7.99 8.76 13.87
N SER A 131 -8.47 9.81 14.54
CA SER A 131 -7.67 10.59 15.51
C SER A 131 -7.04 9.71 16.61
N CYS A 132 -7.77 8.70 17.09
CA CYS A 132 -7.29 7.77 18.14
C CYS A 132 -6.11 6.89 17.69
N THR A 133 -5.86 6.77 16.39
CA THR A 133 -4.78 5.96 15.82
C THR A 133 -3.44 6.69 15.85
N LEU A 134 -3.45 8.03 15.81
CA LEU A 134 -2.23 8.84 15.82
C LEU A 134 -1.50 8.77 17.17
N ASP A 135 -2.21 8.86 18.29
CA ASP A 135 -1.57 8.91 19.61
C ASP A 135 -0.80 7.64 19.95
N LYS A 136 -1.37 6.46 19.65
CA LYS A 136 -0.70 5.15 19.87
C LYS A 136 0.44 4.87 18.88
N LEU A 137 0.44 5.53 17.73
CA LEU A 137 1.49 5.36 16.72
C LEU A 137 2.83 5.91 17.20
N TYR A 138 2.82 7.05 17.90
CA TYR A 138 4.06 7.70 18.36
C TYR A 138 4.82 6.87 19.42
N ASP A 139 4.15 5.94 20.10
CA ASP A 139 4.79 5.00 21.04
C ASP A 139 5.53 3.86 20.33
N THR A 140 5.37 3.73 19.00
CA THR A 140 5.97 2.65 18.20
C THR A 140 7.22 3.14 17.49
N ARG A 141 8.35 2.45 17.71
CA ARG A 141 9.57 2.60 16.91
C ARG A 141 9.78 1.36 16.06
N LEU A 142 9.89 1.55 14.75
CA LEU A 142 10.17 0.44 13.84
C LEU A 142 11.64 0.00 13.92
N PRO A 143 11.92 -1.28 13.61
CA PRO A 143 13.28 -1.78 13.57
C PRO A 143 14.10 -1.05 12.50
N ARG A 144 15.39 -0.85 12.79
CA ARG A 144 16.33 -0.29 11.81
C ARG A 144 16.82 -1.41 10.90
N VAL A 145 16.67 -1.21 9.59
CA VAL A 145 17.10 -2.17 8.56
C VAL A 145 18.17 -1.55 7.71
N GLU A 146 19.32 -2.22 7.62
CA GLU A 146 20.40 -1.83 6.70
C GLU A 146 20.02 -2.16 5.25
N ILE A 147 20.27 -1.21 4.34
CA ILE A 147 19.94 -1.35 2.93
C ILE A 147 21.14 -1.00 2.08
N ARG A 148 21.51 -1.89 1.16
CA ARG A 148 22.54 -1.62 0.17
C ARG A 148 22.00 -0.77 -0.97
N GLN A 149 22.80 0.16 -1.44
CA GLN A 149 22.51 0.97 -2.62
C GLN A 149 22.25 0.10 -3.85
N SER A 150 23.04 -0.98 -4.03
CA SER A 150 22.84 -1.97 -5.09
C SER A 150 21.46 -2.65 -5.02
N THR A 151 20.93 -2.90 -3.82
CA THR A 151 19.58 -3.44 -3.61
C THR A 151 18.51 -2.47 -4.09
N ILE A 152 18.65 -1.17 -3.82
CA ILE A 152 17.71 -0.14 -4.30
C ILE A 152 17.70 -0.12 -5.84
N TYR A 153 18.87 -0.19 -6.48
CA TYR A 153 18.96 -0.23 -7.94
C TYR A 153 18.34 -1.49 -8.54
N ALA A 154 18.62 -2.65 -7.95
CA ALA A 154 18.02 -3.91 -8.37
C ALA A 154 16.49 -3.87 -8.20
N LEU A 155 15.99 -3.39 -7.06
CA LEU A 155 14.57 -3.21 -6.79
C LEU A 155 13.89 -2.34 -7.86
N LEU A 156 14.42 -1.14 -8.12
CA LEU A 156 13.86 -0.22 -9.11
C LEU A 156 13.90 -0.81 -10.54
N LYS A 157 14.90 -1.64 -10.85
CA LYS A 157 14.97 -2.36 -12.12
C LYS A 157 13.87 -3.42 -12.20
N THR A 158 13.71 -4.24 -11.17
CA THR A 158 12.71 -5.32 -11.09
C THR A 158 11.30 -4.76 -11.19
N ILE A 159 10.97 -3.69 -10.46
CA ILE A 159 9.62 -3.12 -10.44
C ILE A 159 9.14 -2.65 -11.82
N ASN A 160 10.05 -2.25 -12.71
CA ASN A 160 9.65 -1.80 -14.05
C ASN A 160 8.96 -2.91 -14.86
N SER A 161 9.16 -4.20 -14.54
CA SER A 161 8.49 -5.30 -15.25
C SER A 161 7.05 -5.58 -14.80
N TYR A 162 6.59 -5.04 -13.66
CA TYR A 162 5.30 -5.42 -13.04
C TYR A 162 4.12 -4.47 -13.35
N ASN A 163 4.35 -3.38 -14.09
CA ASN A 163 3.34 -2.35 -14.36
C ASN A 163 2.40 -2.73 -15.54
N GLU A 164 1.77 -3.89 -15.48
CA GLU A 164 0.95 -4.43 -16.58
C GLU A 164 -0.30 -3.59 -16.83
N ILE A 165 -1.07 -3.27 -15.79
CA ILE A 165 -2.31 -2.50 -15.90
C ILE A 165 -1.96 -1.05 -16.28
N TYR A 166 -0.93 -0.46 -15.67
CA TYR A 166 -0.47 0.87 -16.08
C TYR A 166 -0.04 0.92 -17.55
N ARG A 167 0.55 -0.13 -18.11
CA ARG A 167 0.90 -0.19 -19.54
C ARG A 167 -0.32 -0.33 -20.44
N ALA A 168 -1.32 -1.09 -20.00
CA ALA A 168 -2.54 -1.34 -20.77
C ALA A 168 -3.51 -0.15 -20.76
N ALA A 169 -3.68 0.48 -19.60
CA ALA A 169 -4.77 1.42 -19.34
C ALA A 169 -4.33 2.79 -18.81
N GLY A 170 -3.08 2.91 -18.34
CA GLY A 170 -2.64 4.11 -17.62
C GLY A 170 -3.43 4.35 -16.33
N ALA A 171 -3.35 5.58 -15.81
CA ALA A 171 -4.19 6.10 -14.71
C ALA A 171 -4.21 5.33 -13.37
N VAL A 172 -3.31 4.37 -13.14
CA VAL A 172 -3.20 3.62 -11.88
C VAL A 172 -1.91 3.91 -11.10
N HIS A 173 -1.95 3.61 -9.81
CA HIS A 173 -0.80 3.57 -8.92
C HIS A 173 -0.39 2.12 -8.64
N GLY A 174 0.91 1.83 -8.71
CA GLY A 174 1.49 0.56 -8.32
C GLY A 174 2.16 0.66 -6.96
N CYS A 175 1.90 -0.29 -6.08
CA CYS A 175 2.61 -0.48 -4.82
C CYS A 175 3.20 -1.88 -4.74
N ALA A 176 4.28 -2.03 -3.99
CA ALA A 176 4.95 -3.32 -3.83
C ALA A 176 5.43 -3.53 -2.40
N LEU A 177 5.30 -4.76 -1.92
CA LEU A 177 6.03 -5.25 -0.74
C LEU A 177 7.20 -6.07 -1.21
N CYS A 178 8.38 -5.78 -0.69
CA CYS A 178 9.62 -6.38 -1.15
C CYS A 178 10.47 -6.91 0.01
N GLU A 179 11.23 -7.95 -0.28
CA GLU A 179 12.29 -8.45 0.58
C GLU A 179 13.62 -8.29 -0.16
N GLY A 180 14.41 -7.30 0.25
CA GLY A 180 15.52 -6.81 -0.58
C GLY A 180 15.03 -6.33 -1.95
N SER A 181 15.55 -6.92 -3.02
CA SER A 181 15.14 -6.61 -4.41
C SER A 181 14.05 -7.55 -4.96
N ARG A 182 13.64 -8.56 -4.18
CA ARG A 182 12.58 -9.50 -4.54
C ARG A 182 11.23 -8.86 -4.23
N ILE A 183 10.34 -8.84 -5.21
CA ILE A 183 8.96 -8.41 -5.04
C ILE A 183 8.15 -9.59 -4.51
N LEU A 184 7.53 -9.43 -3.35
CA LEU A 184 6.62 -10.43 -2.76
C LEU A 184 5.21 -10.22 -3.29
N TYR A 185 4.75 -8.96 -3.27
CA TYR A 185 3.45 -8.56 -3.78
C TYR A 185 3.58 -7.29 -4.59
N PHE A 186 2.81 -7.21 -5.67
CA PHE A 186 2.66 -6.00 -6.48
C PHE A 186 1.17 -5.79 -6.75
N VAL A 187 0.65 -4.62 -6.39
CA VAL A 187 -0.76 -4.28 -6.56
C VAL A 187 -0.86 -2.97 -7.30
N GLU A 188 -1.70 -2.93 -8.34
CA GLU A 188 -2.12 -1.71 -9.00
C GLU A 188 -3.56 -1.39 -8.62
N ASP A 189 -3.85 -0.11 -8.35
CA ASP A 189 -5.20 0.39 -8.12
C ASP A 189 -5.28 1.87 -8.57
N VAL A 190 -6.48 2.39 -8.82
CA VAL A 190 -6.69 3.82 -9.10
C VAL A 190 -6.15 4.68 -7.94
N GLY A 191 -6.33 4.23 -6.70
CA GLY A 191 -5.83 4.88 -5.49
C GLY A 191 -4.57 4.21 -4.93
N ARG A 192 -3.48 4.97 -4.74
CA ARG A 192 -2.28 4.44 -4.05
C ARG A 192 -2.56 3.93 -2.63
N HIS A 193 -3.55 4.52 -1.95
CA HIS A 193 -3.95 4.12 -0.61
C HIS A 193 -4.61 2.74 -0.64
N ASN A 194 -5.47 2.49 -1.62
CA ASN A 194 -6.09 1.19 -1.83
C ASN A 194 -5.01 0.14 -2.15
N ALA A 195 -4.09 0.42 -3.07
CA ALA A 195 -3.00 -0.51 -3.36
C ALA A 195 -2.12 -0.82 -2.13
N THR A 196 -1.95 0.16 -1.23
CA THR A 196 -1.26 -0.04 0.06
C THR A 196 -2.08 -0.92 1.01
N ASP A 197 -3.38 -0.65 1.11
CA ASP A 197 -4.29 -1.43 1.94
C ASP A 197 -4.40 -2.86 1.43
N THR A 198 -4.59 -3.11 0.13
CA THR A 198 -4.59 -4.45 -0.46
C THR A 198 -3.34 -5.26 -0.07
N ILE A 199 -2.15 -4.65 -0.11
CA ILE A 199 -0.91 -5.30 0.36
C ILE A 199 -0.96 -5.58 1.86
N ALA A 200 -1.48 -4.65 2.67
CA ALA A 200 -1.63 -4.86 4.11
C ALA A 200 -2.61 -6.00 4.45
N GLY A 201 -3.67 -6.16 3.66
CA GLY A 201 -4.62 -7.27 3.76
C GLY A 201 -3.98 -8.60 3.37
N GLU A 202 -3.22 -8.63 2.27
CA GLU A 202 -2.46 -9.81 1.86
C GLU A 202 -1.44 -10.24 2.94
N MET A 203 -0.69 -9.28 3.49
CA MET A 203 0.22 -9.55 4.60
C MET A 203 -0.51 -10.12 5.83
N TRP A 204 -1.74 -9.69 6.08
CA TRP A 204 -2.53 -10.17 7.22
C TRP A 204 -3.00 -11.61 7.01
N LEU A 205 -3.52 -11.91 5.81
CA LEU A 205 -3.96 -13.24 5.39
C LEU A 205 -2.83 -14.28 5.42
N GLU A 206 -1.63 -13.88 5.00
CA GLU A 206 -0.47 -14.77 4.89
C GLU A 206 0.41 -14.78 6.16
N GLY A 207 0.04 -14.00 7.19
CA GLY A 207 0.83 -13.90 8.42
C GLY A 207 2.24 -13.33 8.21
N ILE A 208 2.43 -12.47 7.20
CA ILE A 208 3.73 -11.93 6.83
C ILE A 208 4.04 -10.68 7.67
N GLY A 209 5.14 -10.74 8.41
CA GLY A 209 5.71 -9.60 9.13
C GLY A 209 6.39 -8.59 8.18
N GLY A 210 6.32 -7.30 8.54
CA GLY A 210 6.92 -6.21 7.77
C GLY A 210 8.35 -5.83 8.16
N ASN A 211 8.85 -6.35 9.28
CA ASN A 211 10.03 -5.83 10.01
C ASN A 211 11.35 -5.79 9.22
N ASP A 212 11.44 -6.55 8.13
CA ASP A 212 12.61 -6.69 7.25
C ASP A 212 12.26 -6.34 5.78
N LYS A 213 11.08 -5.75 5.56
CA LYS A 213 10.54 -5.48 4.23
C LYS A 213 10.81 -4.05 3.78
N ILE A 214 10.70 -3.86 2.47
CA ILE A 214 10.71 -2.57 1.80
C ILE A 214 9.35 -2.37 1.14
N PHE A 215 8.69 -1.25 1.43
CA PHE A 215 7.48 -0.87 0.74
C PHE A 215 7.81 0.14 -0.37
N TYR A 216 7.46 -0.19 -1.60
CA TYR A 216 7.58 0.70 -2.74
C TYR A 216 6.21 1.25 -3.17
N THR A 217 6.15 2.51 -3.58
CA THR A 217 4.96 3.08 -4.22
C THR A 217 5.30 4.02 -5.38
N THR A 218 4.45 4.02 -6.42
CA THR A 218 4.52 5.02 -7.48
C THR A 218 4.01 6.40 -7.05
N GLY A 219 3.25 6.46 -5.94
CA GLY A 219 2.62 7.66 -5.41
C GLY A 219 3.50 8.46 -4.44
N ARG A 220 2.99 9.59 -3.94
CA ARG A 220 3.70 10.44 -2.96
C ARG A 220 3.72 9.79 -1.58
N LEU A 221 4.81 9.96 -0.84
CA LEU A 221 4.90 9.58 0.58
C LEU A 221 4.28 10.70 1.44
N THR A 222 2.97 10.57 1.66
CA THR A 222 2.19 11.42 2.58
C THR A 222 2.22 10.82 3.99
N SER A 223 1.83 11.59 5.02
CA SER A 223 1.69 11.10 6.40
C SER A 223 0.87 9.82 6.49
N GLU A 224 -0.24 9.73 5.73
CA GLU A 224 -1.07 8.52 5.67
C GLU A 224 -0.32 7.28 5.16
N ILE A 225 0.53 7.41 4.13
CA ILE A 225 1.33 6.27 3.64
C ILE A 225 2.36 5.84 4.70
N VAL A 226 2.95 6.81 5.41
CA VAL A 226 3.90 6.53 6.48
C VAL A 226 3.22 5.83 7.65
N MET A 227 2.02 6.25 8.06
CA MET A 227 1.23 5.57 9.10
C MET A 227 0.89 4.14 8.71
N LYS A 228 0.40 3.92 7.48
CA LYS A 228 0.08 2.58 6.99
C LYS A 228 1.30 1.66 6.98
N ALA A 229 2.43 2.15 6.48
CA ALA A 229 3.69 1.40 6.53
C ALA A 229 4.09 1.03 7.97
N ALA A 230 3.93 1.96 8.93
CA ALA A 230 4.20 1.69 10.33
C ALA A 230 3.23 0.67 10.95
N HIS A 231 1.94 0.71 10.62
CA HIS A 231 0.97 -0.31 11.02
C HIS A 231 1.26 -1.68 10.42
N MET A 232 1.78 -1.71 9.19
CA MET A 232 2.28 -2.93 8.55
C MET A 232 3.61 -3.42 9.14
N GLY A 233 4.25 -2.63 10.00
CA GLY A 233 5.57 -2.93 10.57
C GLY A 233 6.71 -2.77 9.58
N VAL A 234 6.50 -2.07 8.45
CA VAL A 234 7.47 -1.95 7.36
C VAL A 234 8.39 -0.74 7.58
N PRO A 235 9.70 -0.95 7.82
CA PRO A 235 10.60 0.12 8.24
C PRO A 235 11.16 0.98 7.10
N VAL A 236 10.96 0.57 5.84
CA VAL A 236 11.55 1.24 4.67
C VAL A 236 10.49 1.62 3.66
N LEU A 237 10.45 2.91 3.29
CA LEU A 237 9.62 3.44 2.22
C LEU A 237 10.48 3.90 1.05
N VAL A 238 10.14 3.43 -0.14
CA VAL A 238 10.74 3.86 -1.41
C VAL A 238 9.66 4.41 -2.33
N SER A 239 9.87 5.60 -2.89
CA SER A 239 8.95 6.17 -3.86
C SER A 239 9.65 6.79 -5.06
N ARG A 240 9.05 6.64 -6.25
CA ARG A 240 9.47 7.38 -7.44
C ARG A 240 8.99 8.84 -7.44
N SER A 241 8.06 9.19 -6.56
CA SER A 241 7.43 10.51 -6.45
C SER A 241 8.08 11.38 -5.37
N GLY A 242 7.43 12.48 -5.00
CA GLY A 242 7.84 13.35 -3.90
C GLY A 242 7.29 12.92 -2.54
N ILE A 243 7.63 13.68 -1.51
CA ILE A 243 7.18 13.51 -0.12
C ILE A 243 6.43 14.77 0.34
N THR A 244 5.69 14.70 1.44
CA THR A 244 5.15 15.88 2.13
C THR A 244 5.90 16.13 3.44
N TYR A 245 5.89 17.38 3.92
CA TYR A 245 6.57 17.76 5.17
C TYR A 245 6.06 16.96 6.37
N MET A 246 4.74 16.90 6.58
CA MET A 246 4.13 16.07 7.64
C MET A 246 4.47 14.58 7.49
N GLY A 247 4.66 14.08 6.24
CA GLY A 247 5.10 12.71 6.03
C GLY A 247 6.54 12.49 6.50
N LEU A 248 7.43 13.45 6.24
CA LEU A 248 8.81 13.43 6.72
C LEU A 248 8.89 13.48 8.24
N GLU A 249 8.17 14.40 8.89
CA GLU A 249 8.14 14.51 10.35
C GLU A 249 7.74 13.17 10.98
N LEU A 250 6.65 12.58 10.49
CA LEU A 250 6.19 11.30 11.00
C LEU A 250 7.20 10.16 10.77
N ALA A 251 7.89 10.14 9.62
CA ALA A 251 8.92 9.13 9.36
C ALA A 251 10.12 9.26 10.32
N GLN A 252 10.49 10.48 10.71
CA GLN A 252 11.54 10.73 11.69
C GLN A 252 11.13 10.23 13.08
N ASP A 253 9.90 10.51 13.48
CA ASP A 253 9.35 10.09 14.78
C ASP A 253 9.27 8.56 14.89
N LEU A 254 8.80 7.90 13.84
CA LEU A 254 8.62 6.43 13.81
C LEU A 254 9.90 5.66 13.48
N GLY A 255 10.96 6.34 13.01
CA GLY A 255 12.21 5.71 12.59
C GLY A 255 12.15 5.01 11.22
N VAL A 256 11.24 5.45 10.33
CA VAL A 256 11.07 4.90 8.98
C VAL A 256 12.13 5.46 8.03
N THR A 257 12.95 4.60 7.41
CA THR A 257 13.85 5.01 6.33
C THR A 257 13.03 5.48 5.13
N MET A 258 13.23 6.73 4.71
CA MET A 258 12.42 7.37 3.67
C MET A 258 13.26 7.75 2.46
N ILE A 259 13.00 7.06 1.35
CA ILE A 259 13.69 7.27 0.06
C ILE A 259 12.67 7.71 -0.97
N ALA A 260 12.93 8.84 -1.65
CA ALA A 260 12.03 9.34 -2.68
C ALA A 260 12.79 9.80 -3.93
N ARG A 261 12.04 10.20 -4.97
CA ARG A 261 12.58 10.49 -6.31
C ARG A 261 13.44 9.35 -6.86
N ALA A 262 13.13 8.12 -6.45
CA ALA A 262 13.88 6.92 -6.79
C ALA A 262 13.56 6.47 -8.22
N LYS A 263 14.53 6.62 -9.14
CA LYS A 263 14.41 6.21 -10.54
C LYS A 263 15.77 5.82 -11.12
N GLY A 264 15.86 4.61 -11.65
CA GLY A 264 17.10 4.07 -12.22
C GLY A 264 18.20 4.03 -11.15
N ARG A 265 19.26 4.83 -11.34
CA ARG A 265 20.37 4.94 -10.38
C ARG A 265 20.33 6.19 -9.49
N HIS A 266 19.24 6.96 -9.56
CA HIS A 266 19.06 8.18 -8.79
C HIS A 266 18.01 7.95 -7.69
N PHE A 267 18.28 8.45 -6.48
CA PHE A 267 17.34 8.50 -5.36
C PHE A 267 17.79 9.59 -4.37
N LEU A 268 16.87 10.02 -3.52
CA LEU A 268 17.14 10.96 -2.42
C LEU A 268 16.70 10.30 -1.12
N VAL A 269 17.58 10.28 -0.12
CA VAL A 269 17.26 9.81 1.24
C VAL A 269 16.89 11.03 2.07
N TYR A 270 15.70 11.01 2.66
CA TYR A 270 15.18 12.09 3.50
C TYR A 270 15.22 11.74 4.99
N ASN A 271 15.18 10.44 5.33
CA ASN A 271 15.35 9.93 6.68
C ASN A 271 16.02 8.55 6.65
N GLY A 272 16.80 8.22 7.69
CA GLY A 272 17.48 6.92 7.82
C GLY A 272 18.69 6.73 6.90
N GLU A 273 19.40 7.81 6.55
CA GLU A 273 20.62 7.72 5.71
C GLU A 273 21.71 6.88 6.37
N ASP A 274 21.78 6.89 7.69
CA ASP A 274 22.70 6.07 8.47
C ASP A 274 22.43 4.55 8.37
N THR A 275 21.29 4.15 7.81
CA THR A 275 21.00 2.74 7.50
C THR A 275 21.35 2.35 6.05
N ILE A 276 21.87 3.29 5.24
CA ILE A 276 22.21 3.06 3.84
C ILE A 276 23.69 2.72 3.69
N GLN A 277 23.97 1.55 3.11
CA GLN A 277 25.30 1.15 2.68
C GLN A 277 25.52 1.55 1.22
N TYR A 278 26.35 2.56 0.98
CA TYR A 278 26.70 3.07 -0.35
C TYR A 278 27.74 2.19 -1.06
N ASP A 279 27.32 1.01 -1.54
CA ASP A 279 28.17 -0.01 -2.15
C ASP A 279 28.32 0.10 -3.68
N GLU A 280 27.57 0.99 -4.35
CA GLU A 280 27.53 1.07 -5.82
C GLU A 280 27.44 2.51 -6.37
N ILE A 281 28.26 3.41 -5.84
CA ILE A 281 28.18 4.86 -6.10
C ILE A 281 28.37 5.14 -7.61
N PRO A 282 27.41 5.82 -8.28
CA PRO A 282 27.52 6.13 -9.69
C PRO A 282 28.62 7.16 -9.97
N GLN A 283 29.24 7.06 -11.15
CA GLN A 283 30.23 8.05 -11.58
C GLN A 283 29.60 9.46 -11.64
N ARG A 284 30.27 10.44 -11.03
CA ARG A 284 29.89 11.84 -11.15
C ARG A 284 30.09 12.24 -12.61
N LYS A 285 29.03 12.73 -13.27
CA LYS A 285 29.21 13.40 -14.57
C LYS A 285 30.16 14.57 -14.35
N ALA A 286 31.26 14.64 -15.10
CA ALA A 286 32.18 15.76 -15.03
C ALA A 286 31.38 17.06 -15.21
N ALA A 287 31.59 18.03 -14.32
CA ALA A 287 30.99 19.34 -14.49
C ALA A 287 31.45 19.86 -15.85
N ILE A 288 30.50 20.27 -16.70
CA ILE A 288 30.83 21.04 -17.90
C ILE A 288 31.47 22.32 -17.37
N THR A 289 32.81 22.37 -17.37
CA THR A 289 33.55 23.60 -17.13
C THR A 289 33.06 24.57 -18.18
N ALA A 290 32.26 25.55 -17.75
CA ALA A 290 31.90 26.67 -18.60
C ALA A 290 33.22 27.32 -19.03
N SER A 291 33.59 27.13 -20.29
CA SER A 291 34.68 27.90 -20.90
C SER A 291 34.37 29.38 -20.70
N PRO A 292 35.33 30.20 -20.25
CA PRO A 292 35.13 31.64 -20.23
C PRO A 292 34.78 32.07 -21.66
N LYS A 293 33.67 32.81 -21.83
CA LYS A 293 33.37 33.43 -23.12
C LYS A 293 34.51 34.39 -23.48
N PRO A 294 34.98 34.40 -24.74
CA PRO A 294 35.98 35.36 -25.22
C PRO A 294 35.47 36.79 -25.18
#